data_AF-A0A0W1L395-F1
#
_entry.id   AF-A0A0W1L395-F1
#
_cell.length_a   1.000
_cell.length_b   1.000
_cell.length_c   1.000
_cell.angle_alpha   90.00
_cell.angle_beta   90.00
_cell.angle_gamma   90.00
#
_symmetry.space_group_name_H-M   'P 1'
#
loop_
_entity.id
_entity.type
_entity.pdbx_description
1 polymer ?
#
loop_
_entity_poly.entity_id
_entity_poly.type
_entity_poly.pdbx_seq_one_letter_code
_entity_poly.pdbx_strand_id
1 'polypeptide(L)'
;MRVLSCLSLVVFSMLYVSDVKAEEPLAAVPLYTETELLALINKNAHLARVKADDCQLVQDIEARANKMALPSYQFLYGDMLAYAVCVDRNVELGVYYMRQAASQGLAAALEQLGRYYDVGQLVQKDKTMAVTYLREASAQGNLKAQLRLVKLFNDGYGSPRDYEDAYRWLFHSMVADKAMHKKIERALSQLAQKMPDSVIARARLPM
;
A
#
# COMPACT_ATOMS: atom_id res chain seq x y z
N MET A 1 -17.28 89.88 -36.10
CA MET A 1 -16.40 88.68 -36.10
C MET A 1 -15.75 88.54 -34.73
N ARG A 2 -16.22 87.61 -33.89
CA ARG A 2 -15.51 87.12 -32.71
C ARG A 2 -15.72 85.60 -32.65
N VAL A 3 -14.64 84.86 -32.83
CA VAL A 3 -14.59 83.40 -32.84
C VAL A 3 -14.52 82.94 -31.39
N LEU A 4 -15.51 82.17 -30.91
CA LEU A 4 -15.43 81.50 -29.62
C LEU A 4 -14.63 80.20 -29.77
N SER A 5 -13.56 80.11 -28.99
CA SER A 5 -12.75 78.91 -28.78
C SER A 5 -13.50 77.93 -27.90
N CYS A 6 -13.67 76.69 -28.36
CA CYS A 6 -14.24 75.59 -27.58
C CYS A 6 -13.10 74.61 -27.26
N LEU A 7 -12.61 74.62 -26.02
CA LEU A 7 -11.63 73.68 -25.51
C LEU A 7 -12.38 72.45 -24.95
N SER A 8 -12.41 71.34 -25.66
CA SER A 8 -12.96 70.07 -25.16
C SER A 8 -11.86 69.21 -24.54
N LEU A 9 -11.86 69.13 -23.20
CA LEU A 9 -11.07 68.18 -22.42
C LEU A 9 -11.68 66.78 -22.53
N VAL A 10 -10.97 65.84 -23.15
CA VAL A 10 -11.31 64.42 -23.16
C VAL A 10 -10.56 63.74 -22.02
N VAL A 11 -11.30 63.28 -21.00
CA VAL A 11 -10.75 62.46 -19.91
C VAL A 11 -10.71 61.01 -20.39
N PHE A 12 -9.52 60.46 -20.57
CA PHE A 12 -9.31 59.07 -20.96
C PHE A 12 -9.34 58.18 -19.71
N SER A 13 -10.48 57.54 -19.45
CA SER A 13 -10.60 56.54 -18.39
C SER A 13 -9.94 55.23 -18.81
N MET A 14 -8.75 54.93 -18.28
CA MET A 14 -8.16 53.59 -18.37
C MET A 14 -8.98 52.62 -17.53
N LEU A 15 -9.73 51.74 -18.18
CA LEU A 15 -10.33 50.58 -17.54
C LEU A 15 -9.23 49.52 -17.35
N TYR A 16 -8.79 49.35 -16.09
CA TYR A 16 -8.02 48.19 -15.69
C TYR A 16 -8.93 46.96 -15.75
N VAL A 17 -8.75 46.11 -16.76
CA VAL A 17 -9.31 44.76 -16.77
C VAL A 17 -8.34 43.88 -15.97
N SER A 18 -8.72 43.55 -14.74
CA SER A 18 -8.05 42.49 -13.98
C SER A 18 -8.39 41.15 -14.64
N ASP A 19 -7.38 40.44 -15.13
CA ASP A 19 -7.52 39.05 -15.60
C ASP A 19 -8.08 38.18 -14.47
N VAL A 20 -9.39 37.89 -14.54
CA VAL A 20 -10.02 36.85 -13.72
C VAL A 20 -9.56 35.52 -14.30
N LYS A 21 -8.67 34.82 -13.60
CA LYS A 21 -8.38 33.41 -13.91
C LYS A 21 -9.69 32.62 -13.79
N ALA A 22 -10.11 32.00 -14.89
CA ALA A 22 -11.25 31.10 -14.90
C ALA A 22 -11.01 29.97 -13.89
N GLU A 23 -11.96 29.80 -12.98
CA GLU A 23 -12.01 28.69 -12.03
C GLU A 23 -12.24 27.41 -12.83
N GLU A 24 -11.30 26.45 -12.76
CA GLU A 24 -11.47 25.17 -13.44
C GLU A 24 -12.75 24.50 -12.92
N PRO A 25 -13.61 23.94 -13.80
CA PRO A 25 -14.86 23.33 -13.37
C PRO A 25 -14.56 22.19 -12.39
N LEU A 26 -15.29 22.16 -11.27
CA LEU A 26 -15.22 21.11 -10.25
C LEU A 26 -15.50 19.74 -10.90
N ALA A 27 -14.45 19.06 -11.34
CA ALA A 27 -14.53 17.71 -11.88
C ALA A 27 -14.64 16.73 -10.72
N ALA A 28 -15.69 15.89 -10.74
CA ALA A 28 -15.85 14.84 -9.73
C ALA A 28 -14.66 13.88 -9.79
N VAL A 29 -14.07 13.58 -8.63
CA VAL A 29 -12.99 12.59 -8.54
C VAL A 29 -13.53 11.22 -8.96
N PRO A 30 -12.93 10.54 -9.95
CA PRO A 30 -13.38 9.21 -10.35
C PRO A 30 -13.00 8.16 -9.30
N LEU A 31 -13.83 7.13 -9.15
CA LEU A 31 -13.54 6.00 -8.27
C LEU A 31 -12.33 5.20 -8.74
N TYR A 32 -11.56 4.68 -7.79
CA TYR A 32 -10.40 3.85 -8.09
C TYR A 32 -10.81 2.56 -8.78
N THR A 33 -10.17 2.27 -9.91
CA THR A 33 -10.26 0.92 -10.48
C THR A 33 -9.54 -0.07 -9.58
N GLU A 34 -9.91 -1.36 -9.65
CA GLU A 34 -9.20 -2.41 -8.89
C GLU A 34 -7.69 -2.40 -9.15
N THR A 35 -7.29 -2.27 -10.42
CA THR A 35 -5.87 -2.23 -10.81
C THR A 35 -5.15 -1.01 -10.23
N GLU A 36 -5.77 0.18 -10.28
CA GLU A 36 -5.20 1.40 -9.70
C GLU A 36 -5.05 1.27 -8.18
N LEU A 37 -6.11 0.81 -7.50
CA LEU A 37 -6.10 0.69 -6.05
C LEU A 37 -5.05 -0.33 -5.57
N LEU A 38 -4.94 -1.49 -6.23
CA LEU A 38 -3.90 -2.47 -5.93
C LEU A 38 -2.50 -1.91 -6.17
N ALA A 39 -2.29 -1.11 -7.23
CA ALA A 39 -1.01 -0.46 -7.48
C ALA A 39 -0.65 0.56 -6.38
N LEU A 40 -1.64 1.33 -5.90
CA LEU A 40 -1.46 2.25 -4.78
C LEU A 40 -1.15 1.51 -3.47
N ILE A 41 -1.89 0.44 -3.16
CA ILE A 41 -1.68 -0.40 -1.98
C ILE A 41 -0.29 -1.01 -1.98
N ASN A 42 0.16 -1.59 -3.10
CA ASN A 42 1.49 -2.21 -3.20
C ASN A 42 2.63 -1.20 -2.97
N LYS A 43 2.39 0.07 -3.30
CA LYS A 43 3.30 1.20 -3.07
C LYS A 43 3.10 1.88 -1.70
N ASN A 44 2.14 1.43 -0.88
CA ASN A 44 1.71 2.08 0.36
C ASN A 44 1.29 3.55 0.15
N ALA A 45 0.69 3.87 -0.99
CA ALA A 45 0.33 5.24 -1.39
C ALA A 45 -1.19 5.51 -1.33
N HIS A 46 -2.01 4.50 -1.06
CA HIS A 46 -3.47 4.57 -1.11
C HIS A 46 -4.05 5.60 -0.13
N LEU A 47 -3.58 5.64 1.12
CA LEU A 47 -4.05 6.64 2.08
C LEU A 47 -3.67 8.07 1.71
N ALA A 48 -2.48 8.26 1.13
CA ALA A 48 -2.06 9.57 0.63
C ALA A 48 -2.92 10.00 -0.56
N ARG A 49 -3.29 9.06 -1.44
CA ARG A 49 -4.21 9.32 -2.54
C ARG A 49 -5.60 9.74 -2.05
N VAL A 50 -6.18 9.03 -1.08
CA VAL A 50 -7.48 9.41 -0.50
C VAL A 50 -7.46 10.83 0.07
N LYS A 51 -6.36 11.24 0.72
CA LYS A 51 -6.20 12.62 1.20
C LYS A 51 -6.04 13.63 0.08
N ALA A 52 -5.30 13.27 -0.98
CA ALA A 52 -5.10 14.14 -2.15
C ALA A 52 -6.38 14.33 -2.97
N ASP A 53 -7.32 13.39 -2.87
CA ASP A 53 -8.66 13.48 -3.45
C ASP A 53 -9.65 14.19 -2.49
N ASP A 54 -9.15 14.99 -1.54
CA ASP A 54 -9.92 15.74 -0.54
C ASP A 54 -10.98 14.93 0.21
N CYS A 55 -10.70 13.64 0.45
CA CYS A 55 -11.62 12.72 1.11
C CYS A 55 -13.00 12.57 0.40
N GLN A 56 -13.13 12.96 -0.87
CA GLN A 56 -14.42 13.00 -1.57
C GLN A 56 -15.07 11.61 -1.74
N LEU A 57 -14.27 10.55 -1.72
CA LEU A 57 -14.70 9.18 -2.02
C LEU A 57 -15.06 8.33 -0.77
N VAL A 58 -15.09 8.91 0.44
CA VAL A 58 -15.25 8.13 1.69
C VAL A 58 -16.49 7.24 1.67
N GLN A 59 -17.65 7.78 1.28
CA GLN A 59 -18.92 7.02 1.27
C GLN A 59 -18.90 5.87 0.26
N ASP A 60 -18.31 6.09 -0.93
CA ASP A 60 -18.19 5.04 -1.95
C ASP A 60 -17.18 3.96 -1.54
N ILE A 61 -16.06 4.35 -0.94
CA ILE A 61 -15.05 3.42 -0.40
C ILE A 61 -15.71 2.52 0.65
N GLU A 62 -16.42 3.12 1.60
CA GLU A 62 -17.15 2.39 2.63
C GLU A 62 -18.22 1.47 2.02
N ALA A 63 -19.03 1.95 1.08
CA ALA A 63 -20.06 1.14 0.43
C ALA A 63 -19.46 -0.07 -0.30
N ARG A 64 -18.32 0.09 -0.97
CA ARG A 64 -17.62 -1.02 -1.66
C ARG A 64 -16.99 -2.01 -0.69
N ALA A 65 -16.44 -1.54 0.42
CA ALA A 65 -15.93 -2.39 1.48
C ALA A 65 -17.05 -3.20 2.16
N ASN A 66 -18.21 -2.57 2.39
CA ASN A 66 -19.30 -3.13 3.21
C ASN A 66 -20.33 -3.93 2.42
N LYS A 67 -20.74 -3.42 1.27
CA LYS A 67 -21.83 -4.00 0.48
C LYS A 67 -21.32 -4.93 -0.60
N MET A 68 -20.28 -4.51 -1.33
CA MET A 68 -19.68 -5.32 -2.38
C MET A 68 -18.60 -6.27 -1.85
N ALA A 69 -18.10 -6.03 -0.63
CA ALA A 69 -17.06 -6.82 0.03
C ALA A 69 -15.78 -6.98 -0.81
N LEU A 70 -15.44 -5.97 -1.63
CA LEU A 70 -14.25 -6.03 -2.47
C LEU A 70 -12.98 -6.01 -1.60
N PRO A 71 -12.05 -6.96 -1.74
CA PRO A 71 -10.94 -7.11 -0.78
C PRO A 71 -9.98 -5.91 -0.77
N SER A 72 -9.72 -5.29 -1.92
CA SER A 72 -8.91 -4.08 -2.03
C SER A 72 -9.53 -2.89 -1.29
N TYR A 73 -10.85 -2.72 -1.39
CA TYR A 73 -11.62 -1.70 -0.70
C TYR A 73 -11.79 -1.98 0.79
N GLN A 74 -11.98 -3.25 1.19
CA GLN A 74 -11.94 -3.63 2.60
C GLN A 74 -10.58 -3.28 3.21
N PHE A 75 -9.48 -3.60 2.52
CA PHE A 75 -8.15 -3.23 2.99
C PHE A 75 -7.97 -1.71 3.08
N LEU A 76 -8.37 -0.96 2.05
CA LEU A 76 -8.33 0.50 2.03
C LEU A 76 -9.11 1.10 3.20
N TYR A 77 -10.38 0.74 3.34
CA TYR A 77 -11.24 1.24 4.40
C TYR A 77 -10.73 0.85 5.78
N GLY A 78 -10.21 -0.38 5.92
CA GLY A 78 -9.57 -0.85 7.13
C GLY A 78 -8.37 0.01 7.54
N ASP A 79 -7.50 0.35 6.60
CA ASP A 79 -6.35 1.25 6.84
C ASP A 79 -6.83 2.68 7.16
N MET A 80 -7.87 3.18 6.48
CA MET A 80 -8.45 4.50 6.79
C MET A 80 -8.94 4.59 8.24
N LEU A 81 -9.69 3.60 8.70
CA LEU A 81 -10.17 3.49 10.09
C LEU A 81 -9.03 3.35 11.09
N ALA A 82 -8.03 2.51 10.80
CA ALA A 82 -6.92 2.26 11.72
C ALA A 82 -6.04 3.51 11.96
N TYR A 83 -5.86 4.33 10.92
CA TYR A 83 -4.96 5.48 10.91
C TYR A 83 -5.67 6.84 10.89
N ALA A 84 -6.98 6.87 11.07
CA ALA A 84 -7.79 8.10 11.10
C ALA A 84 -7.61 8.95 9.83
N VAL A 85 -7.67 8.31 8.65
CA VAL A 85 -7.58 9.00 7.37
C VAL A 85 -8.98 9.21 6.81
N CYS A 86 -9.44 10.46 6.83
CA CYS A 86 -10.76 10.88 6.34
C CYS A 86 -11.98 10.29 7.07
N VAL A 87 -11.75 9.49 8.12
CA VAL A 87 -12.78 8.88 8.98
C VAL A 87 -12.29 8.88 10.43
N ASP A 88 -13.23 8.77 11.37
CA ASP A 88 -12.89 8.64 12.79
C ASP A 88 -12.09 7.36 13.05
N ARG A 89 -11.13 7.46 13.98
CA ARG A 89 -10.24 6.35 14.28
C ARG A 89 -11.01 5.18 14.91
N ASN A 90 -10.96 4.02 14.27
CA ASN A 90 -11.44 2.77 14.83
C ASN A 90 -10.48 1.63 14.46
N VAL A 91 -9.54 1.35 15.36
CA VAL A 91 -8.49 0.34 15.13
C VAL A 91 -9.07 -1.07 15.04
N GLU A 92 -10.04 -1.41 15.90
CA GLU A 92 -10.64 -2.74 15.93
C GLU A 92 -11.37 -3.04 14.63
N LEU A 93 -12.24 -2.13 14.19
CA LEU A 93 -12.95 -2.25 12.93
C LEU A 93 -11.99 -2.21 11.73
N GLY A 94 -10.94 -1.39 11.82
CA GLY A 94 -9.89 -1.34 10.81
C GLY A 94 -9.20 -2.68 10.60
N VAL A 95 -8.75 -3.31 11.69
CA VAL A 95 -8.13 -4.65 11.66
C VAL A 95 -9.14 -5.72 11.23
N TYR A 96 -10.42 -5.59 11.59
CA TYR A 96 -11.47 -6.48 11.10
C TYR A 96 -11.55 -6.48 9.58
N TYR A 97 -11.63 -5.32 8.92
CA TYR A 97 -11.66 -5.28 7.45
C TYR A 97 -10.38 -5.78 6.80
N MET A 98 -9.21 -5.53 7.41
CA MET A 98 -7.96 -6.12 6.92
C MET A 98 -7.98 -7.65 6.98
N ARG A 99 -8.55 -8.24 8.04
CA ARG A 99 -8.74 -9.69 8.14
C ARG A 99 -9.72 -10.21 7.10
N GLN A 100 -10.79 -9.49 6.79
CA GLN A 100 -11.71 -9.85 5.71
C GLN A 100 -10.99 -9.84 4.36
N ALA A 101 -10.24 -8.78 4.04
CA ALA A 101 -9.46 -8.70 2.81
C ALA A 101 -8.43 -9.82 2.70
N ALA A 102 -7.74 -10.12 3.80
CA ALA A 102 -6.77 -11.22 3.88
C ALA A 102 -7.44 -12.60 3.68
N SER A 103 -8.63 -12.82 4.26
CA SER A 103 -9.39 -14.07 4.10
C SER A 103 -9.85 -14.33 2.66
N GLN A 104 -9.95 -13.27 1.86
CA GLN A 104 -10.21 -13.33 0.42
C GLN A 104 -8.92 -13.47 -0.42
N GLY A 105 -7.76 -13.66 0.23
CA GLY A 105 -6.49 -13.90 -0.43
C GLY A 105 -5.73 -12.65 -0.86
N LEU A 106 -6.12 -11.44 -0.44
CA LEU A 106 -5.36 -10.23 -0.82
C LEU A 106 -3.95 -10.26 -0.21
N ALA A 107 -2.93 -10.51 -1.05
CA ALA A 107 -1.53 -10.61 -0.63
C ALA A 107 -1.02 -9.41 0.19
N ALA A 108 -1.49 -8.20 -0.12
CA ALA A 108 -1.12 -7.01 0.63
C ALA A 108 -1.71 -6.99 2.05
N ALA A 109 -2.96 -7.43 2.22
CA ALA A 109 -3.57 -7.55 3.53
C ALA A 109 -2.91 -8.65 4.37
N LEU A 110 -2.62 -9.79 3.74
CA LEU A 110 -1.87 -10.89 4.36
C LEU A 110 -0.48 -10.41 4.83
N GLU A 111 0.29 -9.70 4.00
CA GLU A 111 1.60 -9.17 4.40
C GLU A 111 1.49 -8.12 5.53
N GLN A 112 0.52 -7.21 5.45
CA GLN A 112 0.30 -6.17 6.45
C GLN A 112 -0.06 -6.78 7.82
N LEU A 113 -1.00 -7.73 7.87
CA LEU A 113 -1.36 -8.44 9.10
C LEU A 113 -0.17 -9.24 9.64
N GLY A 114 0.56 -9.94 8.77
CA GLY A 114 1.77 -10.64 9.14
C GLY A 114 2.81 -9.72 9.79
N ARG A 115 3.02 -8.53 9.22
CA ARG A 115 3.87 -7.48 9.79
C ARG A 115 3.36 -6.97 11.14
N TYR A 116 2.06 -6.77 11.27
CA TYR A 116 1.44 -6.31 12.52
C TYR A 116 1.62 -7.31 13.65
N TYR A 117 1.42 -8.60 13.41
CA TYR A 117 1.70 -9.65 14.38
C TYR A 117 3.21 -9.81 14.67
N ASP A 118 4.08 -9.60 13.67
CA ASP A 118 5.54 -9.64 13.82
C ASP A 118 6.04 -8.59 14.84
N VAL A 119 5.54 -7.36 14.74
CA VAL A 119 6.01 -6.22 15.56
C VAL A 119 5.09 -5.85 16.73
N GLY A 120 3.87 -6.36 16.78
CA GLY A 120 2.84 -5.97 17.76
C GLY A 120 2.20 -4.61 17.45
N GLN A 121 2.02 -4.28 16.17
CA GLN A 121 1.37 -3.03 15.74
C GLN A 121 -0.12 -3.26 15.54
N LEU A 122 -0.97 -2.49 16.23
CA LEU A 122 -2.46 -2.61 16.23
C LEU A 122 -3.04 -3.93 16.76
N VAL A 123 -2.23 -5.00 16.84
CA VAL A 123 -2.56 -6.30 17.43
C VAL A 123 -1.49 -6.70 18.43
N GLN A 124 -1.79 -7.65 19.33
CA GLN A 124 -0.76 -8.24 20.19
C GLN A 124 0.28 -8.99 19.33
N LYS A 125 1.55 -8.86 19.72
CA LYS A 125 2.65 -9.52 19.02
C LYS A 125 2.51 -11.04 19.13
N ASP A 126 2.50 -11.70 17.98
CA ASP A 126 2.43 -13.16 17.87
C ASP A 126 3.22 -13.61 16.63
N LYS A 127 4.40 -14.18 16.85
CA LYS A 127 5.28 -14.59 15.75
C LYS A 127 4.72 -15.78 14.97
N THR A 128 3.94 -16.65 15.62
CA THR A 128 3.33 -17.81 14.97
C THR A 128 2.26 -17.35 14.00
N MET A 129 1.39 -16.43 14.43
CA MET A 129 0.40 -15.80 13.55
C MET A 129 1.06 -15.01 12.42
N ALA A 130 2.16 -14.30 12.71
CA ALA A 130 2.95 -13.62 11.68
C ALA A 130 3.43 -14.59 10.60
N VAL A 131 4.01 -15.73 11.00
CA VAL A 131 4.46 -16.78 10.07
C VAL A 131 3.30 -17.30 9.23
N THR A 132 2.13 -17.56 9.81
CA THR A 132 0.95 -18.03 9.08
C THR A 132 0.56 -17.08 7.96
N TYR A 133 0.33 -15.80 8.27
CA TYR A 133 -0.06 -14.79 7.28
C TYR A 133 1.03 -14.54 6.22
N LEU A 134 2.29 -14.44 6.66
CA LEU A 134 3.40 -14.17 5.74
C LEU A 134 3.69 -15.34 4.82
N ARG A 135 3.47 -16.59 5.26
CA ARG A 135 3.61 -17.76 4.41
C ARG A 135 2.62 -17.73 3.25
N GLU A 136 1.36 -17.41 3.53
CA GLU A 136 0.33 -17.30 2.49
C GLU A 136 0.64 -16.17 1.50
N ALA A 137 1.00 -14.98 1.99
CA ALA A 137 1.44 -13.89 1.11
C ALA A 137 2.69 -14.26 0.29
N SER A 138 3.64 -14.99 0.90
CA SER A 138 4.89 -15.42 0.23
C SER A 138 4.63 -16.40 -0.90
N ALA A 139 3.69 -17.33 -0.71
CA ALA A 139 3.27 -18.29 -1.73
C ALA A 139 2.62 -17.60 -2.95
N GLN A 140 2.03 -16.42 -2.77
CA GLN A 140 1.51 -15.57 -3.84
C GLN A 140 2.59 -14.67 -4.50
N GLY A 141 3.88 -14.84 -4.14
CA GLY A 141 4.96 -14.05 -4.71
C GLY A 141 5.17 -12.67 -4.08
N ASN A 142 4.55 -12.37 -2.93
CA ASN A 142 4.78 -11.10 -2.24
C ASN A 142 6.21 -11.02 -1.67
N LEU A 143 7.08 -10.28 -2.35
CA LEU A 143 8.49 -10.14 -1.96
C LEU A 143 8.69 -9.55 -0.56
N LYS A 144 7.83 -8.61 -0.12
CA LYS A 144 7.90 -8.03 1.24
C LYS A 144 7.63 -9.12 2.28
N ALA A 145 6.64 -9.99 2.01
CA ALA A 145 6.31 -11.11 2.87
C ALA A 145 7.44 -12.16 2.89
N GLN A 146 7.99 -12.53 1.73
CA GLN A 146 9.09 -13.50 1.64
C GLN A 146 10.31 -13.05 2.46
N LEU A 147 10.71 -11.79 2.32
CA LEU A 147 11.82 -11.21 3.10
C LEU A 147 11.54 -11.22 4.61
N ARG A 148 10.31 -10.91 5.02
CA ARG A 148 9.93 -10.91 6.44
C ARG A 148 9.85 -12.32 6.99
N LEU A 149 9.36 -13.28 6.21
CA LEU A 149 9.29 -14.69 6.57
C LEU A 149 10.69 -15.28 6.77
N VAL A 150 11.62 -15.03 5.82
CA VAL A 150 13.03 -15.42 5.95
C VAL A 150 13.67 -14.77 7.18
N LYS A 151 13.36 -13.51 7.48
CA LYS A 151 13.82 -12.87 8.73
C LYS A 151 13.32 -13.61 9.97
N LEU A 152 12.03 -13.92 10.05
CA LEU A 152 11.46 -14.67 11.18
C LEU A 152 12.12 -16.04 11.36
N PHE A 153 12.45 -16.70 10.25
CA PHE A 153 13.15 -17.99 10.27
C PHE A 153 14.63 -17.85 10.66
N ASN A 154 15.31 -16.78 10.25
CA ASN A 154 16.63 -16.44 10.76
C ASN A 154 16.64 -16.21 12.28
N ASP A 155 15.56 -15.62 12.79
CA ASP A 155 15.31 -15.38 14.21
C ASP A 155 14.83 -16.64 14.97
N GLY A 156 14.65 -17.78 14.29
CA GLY A 156 14.33 -19.09 14.89
C GLY A 156 12.84 -19.43 14.99
N TYR A 157 11.95 -18.69 14.32
CA TYR A 157 10.49 -18.91 14.35
C TYR A 157 9.99 -19.80 13.21
N GLY A 158 10.71 -20.88 12.89
CA GLY A 158 10.31 -21.82 11.85
C GLY A 158 10.90 -23.22 12.05
N SER A 159 10.35 -24.20 11.35
CA SER A 159 10.89 -25.55 11.28
C SER A 159 11.92 -25.69 10.15
N PRO A 160 12.75 -26.75 10.15
CA PRO A 160 13.69 -27.01 9.05
C PRO A 160 13.04 -27.09 7.66
N ARG A 161 11.79 -27.57 7.58
CA ARG A 161 11.03 -27.60 6.32
C ARG A 161 10.66 -26.19 5.86
N ASP A 162 10.28 -25.33 6.80
CA ASP A 162 9.92 -23.95 6.48
C ASP A 162 11.10 -23.15 5.92
N TYR A 163 12.31 -23.47 6.40
CA TYR A 163 13.54 -22.83 5.91
C TYR A 163 13.79 -23.16 4.44
N GLU A 164 13.56 -24.41 4.03
CA GLU A 164 13.72 -24.81 2.63
C GLU A 164 12.73 -24.07 1.72
N ASP A 165 11.44 -24.05 2.09
CA ASP A 165 10.39 -23.42 1.30
C ASP A 165 10.64 -21.91 1.15
N ALA A 166 10.97 -21.22 2.25
CA ALA A 166 11.27 -19.80 2.21
C ALA A 166 12.57 -19.47 1.46
N TYR A 167 13.59 -20.34 1.56
CA TYR A 167 14.80 -20.21 0.77
C TYR A 167 14.49 -20.31 -0.72
N ARG A 168 13.74 -21.34 -1.13
CA ARG A 168 13.34 -21.58 -2.52
C ARG A 168 12.56 -20.38 -3.07
N TRP A 169 11.50 -19.95 -2.39
CA TRP A 169 10.68 -18.81 -2.85
C TRP A 169 11.49 -17.53 -3.02
N LEU A 170 12.31 -17.18 -2.02
CA LEU A 170 13.07 -15.94 -2.06
C LEU A 170 14.25 -16.01 -3.04
N PHE A 171 14.89 -17.18 -3.20
CA PHE A 171 15.97 -17.41 -4.17
C PHE A 171 15.51 -17.22 -5.61
N HIS A 172 14.28 -17.64 -5.93
CA HIS A 172 13.70 -17.48 -7.27
C HIS A 172 12.92 -16.18 -7.46
N SER A 173 12.96 -15.26 -6.50
CA SER A 173 12.27 -13.97 -6.61
C SER A 173 12.93 -13.06 -7.68
N MET A 174 12.12 -12.45 -8.53
CA MET A 174 12.60 -11.54 -9.57
C MET A 174 12.71 -10.11 -9.04
N VAL A 175 13.92 -9.55 -9.05
CA VAL A 175 14.20 -8.22 -8.49
C VAL A 175 15.14 -7.44 -9.41
N ALA A 176 14.70 -6.27 -9.86
CA ALA A 176 15.53 -5.37 -10.68
C ALA A 176 16.49 -4.50 -9.85
N ASP A 177 16.11 -4.16 -8.61
CA ASP A 177 16.90 -3.29 -7.74
C ASP A 177 18.13 -4.00 -7.17
N LYS A 178 19.32 -3.46 -7.46
CA LYS A 178 20.61 -4.04 -7.01
C LYS A 178 20.75 -4.07 -5.49
N ALA A 179 20.22 -3.06 -4.80
CA ALA A 179 20.29 -3.01 -3.33
C ALA A 179 19.42 -4.10 -2.71
N MET A 180 18.23 -4.32 -3.25
CA MET A 180 17.33 -5.39 -2.86
C MET A 180 17.92 -6.77 -3.17
N HIS A 181 18.59 -6.95 -4.32
CA HIS A 181 19.31 -8.21 -4.61
C HIS A 181 20.34 -8.54 -3.51
N LYS A 182 21.18 -7.58 -3.14
CA LYS A 182 22.15 -7.73 -2.02
C LYS A 182 21.48 -8.03 -0.68
N LYS A 183 20.29 -7.45 -0.43
CA LYS A 183 19.52 -7.72 0.79
C LYS A 183 19.03 -9.17 0.81
N ILE A 184 18.57 -9.68 -0.33
CA ILE A 184 18.12 -11.07 -0.50
C ILE A 184 19.29 -12.02 -0.29
N GLU A 185 20.42 -11.78 -0.93
CA GLU A 185 21.63 -12.59 -0.76
C GLU A 185 22.02 -12.74 0.71
N ARG A 186 22.08 -11.63 1.46
CA ARG A 186 22.41 -11.64 2.90
C ARG A 186 21.39 -12.44 3.72
N ALA A 187 20.10 -12.27 3.44
CA ALA A 187 19.03 -12.98 4.14
C ALA A 187 19.11 -14.49 3.89
N LEU A 188 19.34 -14.89 2.63
CA LEU A 188 19.51 -16.29 2.22
C LEU A 188 20.80 -16.90 2.77
N SER A 189 21.91 -16.16 2.82
CA SER A 189 23.16 -16.64 3.42
C SER A 189 23.00 -16.95 4.91
N GLN A 190 22.24 -16.14 5.65
CA GLN A 190 21.94 -16.42 7.06
C GLN A 190 21.04 -17.64 7.21
N LEU A 191 20.03 -17.78 6.36
CA LEU A 191 19.11 -18.91 6.42
C LEU A 191 19.79 -20.23 6.05
N ALA A 192 20.70 -20.18 5.06
CA ALA A 192 21.51 -21.31 4.63
C ALA A 192 22.33 -21.91 5.79
N GLN A 193 22.85 -21.10 6.71
CA GLN A 193 23.60 -21.59 7.87
C GLN A 193 22.78 -22.51 8.80
N LYS A 194 21.45 -22.51 8.66
CA LYS A 194 20.53 -23.35 9.44
C LYS A 194 20.12 -24.64 8.71
N MET A 195 20.65 -24.90 7.53
CA MET A 195 20.28 -26.04 6.69
C MET A 195 21.52 -26.82 6.21
N PRO A 196 21.42 -28.14 6.02
CA PRO A 196 22.46 -28.91 5.35
C PRO A 196 22.65 -28.47 3.89
N ASP A 197 23.86 -28.61 3.35
CA ASP A 197 24.19 -28.27 1.96
C ASP A 197 23.29 -28.98 0.94
N SER A 198 22.88 -30.22 1.23
CA SER A 198 21.96 -30.99 0.38
C SER A 198 20.58 -30.36 0.26
N VAL A 199 20.08 -29.75 1.34
CA VAL A 199 18.79 -29.04 1.36
C VAL A 199 18.91 -27.74 0.56
N ILE A 200 20.01 -27.00 0.74
CA ILE A 200 20.26 -25.76 -0.02
C ILE A 200 20.36 -26.05 -1.52
N ALA A 201 21.09 -27.10 -1.90
CA ALA A 201 21.23 -27.50 -3.30
C ALA A 201 19.85 -27.85 -3.92
N ARG A 202 19.02 -28.60 -3.19
CA ARG A 202 17.64 -28.92 -3.61
C ARG A 202 16.76 -27.67 -3.70
N ALA A 203 16.91 -26.71 -2.79
CA ALA A 203 16.14 -25.46 -2.76
C ALA A 203 16.42 -24.53 -3.95
N ARG A 204 17.57 -24.69 -4.63
CA ARG A 204 17.97 -23.90 -5.80
C ARG A 204 17.54 -24.50 -7.14
N LEU A 205 16.99 -25.72 -7.13
CA LEU A 205 16.48 -26.35 -8.35
C LEU A 205 15.31 -25.53 -8.93
N PRO A 206 15.19 -25.44 -10.28
CA PRO A 206 14.08 -24.74 -10.94
C PRO A 206 12.71 -25.20 -10.41
N MET A 207 11.79 -24.24 -10.27
CA MET A 207 10.38 -24.49 -9.92
C MET A 207 9.54 -24.85 -11.13
#